data_AF-A0A0A9YPX2-F1
#
_entry.id   AF-A0A0A9YPX2-F1
#
_cell.length_a   1.000
_cell.length_b   1.000
_cell.length_c   1.000
_cell.angle_alpha   90.00
_cell.angle_beta   90.00
_cell.angle_gamma   90.00
#
_symmetry.space_group_name_H-M   'P 1'
#
loop_
_entity.id
_entity.type
_entity.pdbx_description
1 polymer ?
#
loop_
_entity_poly.entity_id
_entity_poly.type
_entity_poly.pdbx_seq_one_letter_code
_entity_poly.pdbx_strand_id
1 'polypeptide(L)'
;GKTCISAPMFQSLYIDCADYYSESIEDKEAFGLRTSAWRYSTSLEEKSYYSAIMSTYPGGGFMMNFTADENFTKNEIAQLRDENWIGFGTRVVFVEFALFNPVTHLFCVCKVVFEFSPIGGIVPSFSSSTLKLLRYVEPWDYFILSCEVILICYTLYYTVEESLQIYRQGRLYLSNKWNILDVLIIIGCYVAIIFGLILTIKGRDFLKRNMRSIHTSIHVPFDEMTNVQTQFDVSRAVLIFLVWMKIFKFSTLNRSVALIMAAYSR
;
A
#
# COMPACT_ATOMS: atom_id res chain seq x y z
N GLY A 1 24.38 9.77 -18.14
CA GLY A 1 25.11 11.04 -18.42
C GLY A 1 25.10 11.97 -17.20
N LYS A 2 25.82 13.11 -17.19
CA LYS A 2 25.78 14.07 -16.05
C LYS A 2 24.36 14.62 -15.89
N THR A 3 23.78 14.52 -14.70
CA THR A 3 22.43 15.05 -14.44
C THR A 3 22.44 16.39 -13.69
N CYS A 4 23.61 16.87 -13.27
CA CYS A 4 23.80 18.20 -12.67
C CYS A 4 25.02 18.94 -13.23
N ILE A 5 25.01 20.26 -13.02
CA ILE A 5 26.07 21.19 -13.41
C ILE A 5 26.83 21.60 -12.15
N SER A 6 28.10 21.19 -12.07
CA SER A 6 28.99 21.64 -11.00
C SER A 6 29.37 23.12 -11.21
N ALA A 7 29.61 23.84 -10.11
CA ALA A 7 30.05 25.23 -10.19
C ALA A 7 31.33 25.38 -11.05
N PRO A 8 31.50 26.48 -11.79
CA PRO A 8 32.58 26.63 -12.78
C PRO A 8 33.98 26.37 -12.21
N MET A 9 34.21 26.78 -10.97
CA MET A 9 35.47 26.59 -10.24
C MET A 9 35.81 25.13 -9.89
N PHE A 10 34.83 24.23 -9.93
CA PHE A 10 34.98 22.82 -9.55
C PHE A 10 34.79 21.84 -10.72
N GLN A 11 34.55 22.34 -11.94
CA GLN A 11 34.35 21.49 -13.13
C GLN A 11 35.56 20.62 -13.49
N SER A 12 36.78 21.04 -13.15
CA SER A 12 37.99 20.25 -13.36
C SER A 12 38.16 19.12 -12.33
N LEU A 13 37.54 19.25 -11.15
CA LEU A 13 37.65 18.30 -10.05
C LEU A 13 36.53 17.24 -10.07
N TYR A 14 35.33 17.62 -10.51
CA TYR A 14 34.17 16.71 -10.58
C TYR A 14 33.76 16.49 -12.02
N ILE A 15 34.30 15.43 -12.61
CA ILE A 15 34.01 15.03 -13.98
C ILE A 15 32.57 14.52 -14.07
N ASP A 16 32.05 13.80 -13.07
CA ASP A 16 30.68 13.30 -13.06
C ASP A 16 29.86 13.90 -11.92
N CYS A 17 28.56 14.11 -12.18
CA CYS A 17 27.62 14.70 -11.24
C CYS A 17 26.26 14.04 -11.42
N ALA A 18 25.66 13.60 -10.31
CA ALA A 18 24.31 13.04 -10.29
C ALA A 18 23.47 13.74 -9.21
N ASP A 19 22.36 14.36 -9.60
CA ASP A 19 21.45 15.08 -8.70
C ASP A 19 20.44 14.14 -8.01
N TYR A 20 19.57 14.67 -7.16
CA TYR A 20 18.39 13.98 -6.63
C TYR A 20 17.50 13.42 -7.75
N TYR A 21 16.77 12.35 -7.46
CA TYR A 21 15.90 11.73 -8.45
C TYR A 21 14.82 12.70 -8.96
N SER A 22 14.66 12.77 -10.28
CA SER A 22 13.48 13.34 -10.92
C SER A 22 13.19 12.58 -12.21
N GLU A 23 11.91 12.48 -12.60
CA GLU A 23 11.50 11.74 -13.79
C GLU A 23 12.11 12.31 -15.08
N SER A 24 12.38 13.62 -15.12
CA SER A 24 13.01 14.29 -16.28
C SER A 24 14.48 13.92 -16.51
N ILE A 25 15.18 13.44 -15.48
CA ILE A 25 16.61 13.09 -15.54
C ILE A 25 16.85 11.58 -15.37
N GLU A 26 15.77 10.78 -15.41
CA GLU A 26 15.84 9.33 -15.31
C GLU A 26 16.60 8.74 -16.51
N ASP A 27 17.63 7.94 -16.24
CA ASP A 27 18.41 7.27 -17.27
C ASP A 27 17.71 5.98 -17.73
N LYS A 28 17.38 5.91 -19.02
CA LYS A 28 16.69 4.77 -19.65
C LYS A 28 17.58 4.02 -20.64
N GLU A 29 18.83 4.46 -20.81
CA GLU A 29 19.77 3.80 -21.71
C GLU A 29 20.27 2.48 -21.12
N ALA A 30 20.47 1.48 -21.97
CA ALA A 30 21.04 0.22 -21.52
C ALA A 30 22.53 0.41 -21.16
N PHE A 31 22.97 -0.18 -20.05
CA PHE A 31 24.36 -0.11 -19.59
C PHE A 31 24.95 -1.51 -19.38
N GLY A 32 26.24 -1.62 -19.04
CA GLY A 32 26.92 -2.89 -18.73
C GLY A 32 26.67 -4.04 -19.73
N LEU A 33 26.36 -5.22 -19.22
CA LEU A 33 26.12 -6.42 -20.03
C LEU A 33 24.80 -6.31 -20.80
N ARG A 34 24.75 -6.72 -22.07
CA ARG A 34 23.53 -6.65 -22.90
C ARG A 34 22.47 -7.72 -22.58
N THR A 35 22.29 -8.07 -21.31
CA THR A 35 21.23 -8.98 -20.82
C THR A 35 20.02 -8.19 -20.32
N SER A 36 18.94 -8.87 -19.94
CA SER A 36 17.69 -8.23 -19.50
C SER A 36 17.85 -7.34 -18.27
N ALA A 37 18.78 -7.67 -17.36
CA ALA A 37 19.02 -6.93 -16.12
C ALA A 37 19.58 -5.51 -16.33
N TRP A 38 20.16 -5.24 -17.50
CA TRP A 38 20.80 -3.96 -17.80
C TRP A 38 20.08 -3.17 -18.90
N ARG A 39 18.87 -3.60 -19.24
CA ARG A 39 17.98 -2.89 -20.15
C ARG A 39 16.86 -2.29 -19.33
N TYR A 40 16.55 -1.03 -19.59
CA TYR A 40 15.44 -0.37 -18.94
C TYR A 40 14.13 -1.07 -19.32
N SER A 41 13.40 -1.53 -18.31
CA SER A 41 12.05 -2.06 -18.46
C SER A 41 11.08 -0.97 -18.06
N THR A 42 10.29 -0.49 -19.01
CA THR A 42 9.09 0.27 -18.71
C THR A 42 8.13 -0.66 -17.98
N SER A 43 7.58 -0.21 -16.85
CA SER A 43 6.49 -0.96 -16.23
C SER A 43 5.30 -0.95 -17.19
N LEU A 44 4.73 -2.12 -17.49
CA LEU A 44 3.45 -2.22 -18.22
C LEU A 44 2.29 -1.56 -17.42
N GLU A 45 2.54 -1.34 -16.13
CA GLU A 45 1.67 -0.64 -15.18
C GLU A 45 2.27 0.74 -14.87
N GLU A 46 2.37 1.63 -15.87
CA GLU A 46 2.90 3.02 -15.81
C GLU A 46 2.28 3.94 -14.72
N LYS A 47 1.45 3.41 -13.81
CA LYS A 47 0.68 4.17 -12.81
C LYS A 47 0.96 3.80 -11.36
N SER A 48 1.85 2.83 -11.07
CA SER A 48 2.23 2.55 -9.69
C SER A 48 3.41 3.44 -9.28
N TYR A 49 3.18 4.36 -8.35
CA TYR A 49 4.23 5.17 -7.73
C TYR A 49 4.52 4.62 -6.34
N TYR A 50 5.81 4.51 -6.00
CA TYR A 50 6.25 4.17 -4.66
C TYR A 50 6.79 5.42 -3.96
N SER A 51 6.08 5.87 -2.92
CA SER A 51 6.53 6.97 -2.07
C SER A 51 7.50 6.44 -1.00
N ALA A 52 8.79 6.68 -1.22
CA ALA A 52 9.83 6.37 -0.26
C ALA A 52 10.14 7.59 0.65
N ILE A 53 11.21 7.53 1.43
CA ILE A 53 11.52 8.56 2.44
C ILE A 53 12.07 9.83 1.77
N MET A 54 12.94 9.69 0.76
CA MET A 54 13.59 10.84 0.10
C MET A 54 12.82 11.32 -1.11
N SER A 55 12.24 10.41 -1.90
CA SER A 55 11.55 10.74 -3.14
C SER A 55 10.44 9.75 -3.48
N THR A 56 9.62 10.13 -4.47
CA THR A 56 8.62 9.24 -5.05
C THR A 56 9.14 8.70 -6.38
N TYR A 57 9.10 7.39 -6.54
CA TYR A 57 9.64 6.70 -7.71
C TYR A 57 8.48 6.10 -8.52
N PRO A 58 8.39 6.38 -9.84
CA PRO A 58 7.45 5.70 -10.72
C PRO A 58 7.87 4.24 -10.93
N GLY A 59 6.94 3.42 -11.37
CA GLY A 59 7.22 2.05 -11.77
C GLY A 59 8.07 2.00 -13.04
N GLY A 60 9.16 1.24 -13.00
CA GLY A 60 10.09 1.07 -14.12
C GLY A 60 11.53 0.97 -13.64
N GLY A 61 12.45 0.75 -14.57
CA GLY A 61 13.87 0.70 -14.29
C GLY A 61 14.52 -0.61 -14.70
N PHE A 62 15.65 -0.90 -14.08
CA PHE A 62 16.45 -2.08 -14.33
C PHE A 62 16.08 -3.17 -13.33
N MET A 63 15.77 -4.37 -13.80
CA MET A 63 15.25 -5.46 -12.97
C MET A 63 15.92 -6.79 -13.25
N MET A 64 16.18 -7.55 -12.19
CA MET A 64 16.69 -8.91 -12.29
C MET A 64 15.84 -9.83 -11.42
N ASN A 65 15.33 -10.91 -12.02
CA ASN A 65 14.55 -11.90 -11.30
C ASN A 65 15.46 -13.02 -10.81
N PHE A 66 15.53 -13.21 -9.50
CA PHE A 66 16.29 -14.31 -8.91
C PHE A 66 15.50 -15.62 -8.94
N THR A 67 16.24 -16.73 -8.91
CA THR A 67 15.66 -18.08 -8.92
C THR A 67 15.68 -18.70 -7.53
N ALA A 68 15.07 -19.88 -7.37
CA ALA A 68 15.11 -20.63 -6.12
C ALA A 68 16.45 -21.34 -5.89
N ASP A 69 17.31 -21.44 -6.91
CA ASP A 69 18.65 -22.04 -6.77
C ASP A 69 19.60 -21.02 -6.13
N GLU A 70 20.03 -21.34 -4.90
CA GLU A 70 20.92 -20.51 -4.11
C GLU A 70 22.29 -20.30 -4.79
N ASN A 71 22.87 -21.34 -5.39
CA ASN A 71 24.20 -21.25 -5.99
C ASN A 71 24.16 -20.40 -7.25
N PHE A 72 23.13 -20.61 -8.08
CA PHE A 72 22.90 -19.79 -9.26
C PHE A 72 22.68 -18.32 -8.90
N THR A 73 21.79 -18.06 -7.94
CA THR A 73 21.47 -16.70 -7.46
C THR A 73 22.68 -15.99 -6.85
N LYS A 74 23.52 -16.70 -6.08
CA LYS A 74 24.77 -16.13 -5.55
C LYS A 74 25.73 -15.71 -6.65
N ASN A 75 25.88 -16.52 -7.69
CA ASN A 75 26.73 -16.19 -8.84
C ASN A 75 26.19 -14.98 -9.62
N GLU A 76 24.87 -14.90 -9.79
CA GLU A 76 24.22 -13.74 -10.40
C GLU A 76 24.44 -12.46 -9.59
N ILE A 77 24.26 -12.51 -8.26
CA ILE A 77 24.54 -11.36 -7.38
C ILE A 77 26.02 -10.96 -7.43
N ALA A 78 26.94 -11.93 -7.48
CA ALA A 78 28.37 -11.66 -7.63
C ALA A 78 28.66 -10.95 -8.96
N GLN A 79 28.05 -11.39 -10.06
CA GLN A 79 28.19 -10.74 -11.36
C GLN A 79 27.65 -9.30 -11.34
N LEU A 80 26.48 -9.06 -10.75
CA LEU A 80 25.94 -7.71 -10.60
C LEU A 80 26.87 -6.79 -9.82
N ARG A 81 27.53 -7.32 -8.78
CA ARG A 81 28.54 -6.58 -8.02
C ARG A 81 29.77 -6.28 -8.87
N ASP A 82 30.34 -7.29 -9.51
CA ASP A 82 31.61 -7.17 -10.25
C ASP A 82 31.48 -6.21 -11.44
N GLU A 83 30.30 -6.13 -12.04
CA GLU A 83 29.97 -5.24 -13.16
C GLU A 83 29.41 -3.87 -12.70
N ASN A 84 29.40 -3.58 -11.39
CA ASN A 84 28.90 -2.33 -10.81
C ASN A 84 27.46 -1.97 -11.21
N TRP A 85 26.53 -2.93 -11.13
CA TRP A 85 25.11 -2.71 -11.43
C TRP A 85 24.49 -1.60 -10.55
N ILE A 86 24.94 -1.52 -9.30
CA ILE A 86 24.67 -0.38 -8.40
C ILE A 86 25.86 0.58 -8.51
N GLY A 87 25.62 1.77 -9.07
CA GLY A 87 26.65 2.77 -9.33
C GLY A 87 26.34 4.13 -8.70
N PHE A 88 27.20 5.12 -8.99
CA PHE A 88 27.08 6.49 -8.48
C PHE A 88 25.74 7.19 -8.84
N GLY A 89 25.17 6.84 -10.00
CA GLY A 89 23.89 7.36 -10.48
C GLY A 89 22.66 6.65 -9.89
N THR A 90 22.83 5.53 -9.20
CA THR A 90 21.69 4.79 -8.62
C THR A 90 21.04 5.63 -7.52
N ARG A 91 19.71 5.71 -7.52
CA ARG A 91 18.94 6.48 -6.53
C ARG A 91 18.11 5.64 -5.60
N VAL A 92 17.64 4.49 -6.08
CA VAL A 92 16.88 3.55 -5.26
C VAL A 92 17.12 2.14 -5.76
N VAL A 93 17.17 1.18 -4.84
CA VAL A 93 17.15 -0.26 -5.14
C VAL A 93 16.02 -0.89 -4.33
N PHE A 94 15.16 -1.61 -5.04
CA PHE A 94 14.07 -2.38 -4.45
C PHE A 94 14.44 -3.86 -4.45
N VAL A 95 14.26 -4.52 -3.29
CA VAL A 95 14.30 -5.97 -3.17
C VAL A 95 12.91 -6.43 -2.76
N GLU A 96 12.23 -7.10 -3.69
CA GLU A 96 10.82 -7.47 -3.56
C GLU A 96 10.65 -8.98 -3.63
N PHE A 97 9.93 -9.52 -2.65
CA PHE A 97 9.59 -10.93 -2.63
C PHE A 97 8.26 -11.15 -1.90
N ALA A 98 7.56 -12.22 -2.28
CA ALA A 98 6.33 -12.63 -1.63
C ALA A 98 6.51 -14.01 -1.00
N LEU A 99 6.04 -14.16 0.23
CA LEU A 99 6.03 -15.41 0.99
C LEU A 99 4.59 -15.89 1.12
N PHE A 100 4.35 -17.19 0.99
CA PHE A 100 3.04 -17.78 1.24
C PHE A 100 3.10 -18.71 2.45
N ASN A 101 2.23 -18.49 3.42
CA ASN A 101 2.06 -19.39 4.56
C ASN A 101 0.89 -20.36 4.28
N PRO A 102 1.16 -21.66 4.08
CA PRO A 102 0.11 -22.64 3.75
C PRO A 102 -0.81 -22.96 4.93
N VAL A 103 -0.40 -22.67 6.18
CA VAL A 103 -1.19 -22.96 7.39
C VAL A 103 -2.24 -21.86 7.61
N THR A 104 -1.87 -20.59 7.42
CA THR A 104 -2.80 -19.46 7.62
C THR A 104 -3.45 -18.98 6.33
N HIS A 105 -3.04 -19.52 5.18
CA HIS A 105 -3.45 -19.08 3.84
C HIS A 105 -3.18 -17.59 3.56
N LEU A 106 -2.16 -17.03 4.22
CA LEU A 106 -1.75 -15.62 4.08
C LEU A 106 -0.53 -15.49 3.17
N PHE A 107 -0.58 -14.49 2.31
CA PHE A 107 0.59 -14.01 1.57
C PHE A 107 1.20 -12.85 2.35
N CYS A 108 2.53 -12.81 2.47
CA CYS A 108 3.28 -11.69 3.01
C CYS A 108 4.17 -11.14 1.89
N VAL A 109 3.87 -9.91 1.46
CA VAL A 109 4.63 -9.19 0.45
C VAL A 109 5.63 -8.31 1.17
N CYS A 110 6.91 -8.55 0.94
CA CYS A 110 8.01 -7.83 1.55
C CYS A 110 8.71 -6.97 0.51
N LYS A 111 8.97 -5.72 0.87
CA LYS A 111 9.74 -4.76 0.08
C LYS A 111 10.81 -4.13 0.95
N VAL A 112 12.07 -4.41 0.61
CA VAL A 112 13.24 -3.75 1.20
C VAL A 112 13.69 -2.67 0.21
N VAL A 113 13.83 -1.43 0.67
CA VAL A 113 14.18 -0.29 -0.16
C VAL A 113 15.47 0.32 0.34
N PHE A 114 16.41 0.57 -0.56
CA PHE A 114 17.65 1.26 -0.29
C PHE A 114 17.69 2.55 -1.12
N GLU A 115 17.47 3.70 -0.49
CA GLU A 115 17.58 5.01 -1.15
C GLU A 115 19.02 5.53 -1.03
N PHE A 116 19.58 5.95 -2.16
CA PHE A 116 20.96 6.47 -2.26
C PHE A 116 20.90 7.99 -2.42
N SER A 117 21.50 8.69 -1.46
CA SER A 117 21.59 10.16 -1.50
C SER A 117 22.65 10.61 -2.50
N PRO A 118 22.43 11.70 -3.26
CA PRO A 118 23.46 12.27 -4.14
C PRO A 118 24.69 12.79 -3.38
N ILE A 119 24.54 13.09 -2.08
CA ILE A 119 25.63 13.54 -1.20
C ILE A 119 26.42 12.33 -0.63
N GLY A 120 25.95 11.10 -0.91
CA GLY A 120 26.45 9.86 -0.34
C GLY A 120 25.62 9.38 0.85
N GLY A 121 25.76 8.10 1.17
CA GLY A 121 24.97 7.41 2.20
C GLY A 121 23.76 6.66 1.63
N ILE A 122 23.25 5.74 2.44
CA ILE A 122 22.12 4.87 2.10
C ILE A 122 21.06 4.98 3.20
N VAL A 123 19.81 5.20 2.82
CA VAL A 123 18.65 5.22 3.71
C VAL A 123 17.83 3.95 3.48
N PRO A 124 17.97 2.91 4.33
CA PRO A 124 17.19 1.70 4.20
C PRO A 124 15.78 1.91 4.77
N SER A 125 14.78 1.34 4.10
CA SER A 125 13.43 1.20 4.65
C SER A 125 12.87 -0.19 4.34
N PHE A 126 11.93 -0.63 5.18
CA PHE A 126 11.31 -1.94 5.07
C PHE A 126 9.80 -1.79 5.18
N SER A 127 9.09 -2.45 4.26
CA SER A 127 7.64 -2.55 4.28
C SER A 127 7.21 -4.00 4.10
N SER A 128 6.26 -4.45 4.91
CA SER A 128 5.64 -5.76 4.79
C SER A 128 4.12 -5.62 4.81
N SER A 129 3.44 -6.20 3.83
CA SER A 129 1.99 -6.21 3.75
C SER A 129 1.46 -7.64 3.72
N THR A 130 0.48 -7.93 4.58
CA THR A 130 -0.16 -9.24 4.62
C THR A 130 -1.44 -9.21 3.79
N LEU A 131 -1.62 -10.17 2.90
CA LEU A 131 -2.75 -10.30 1.99
C LEU A 131 -3.42 -11.66 2.16
N LYS A 132 -4.73 -11.68 2.43
CA LYS A 132 -5.54 -12.90 2.38
C LYS A 132 -6.24 -13.01 1.03
N LEU A 133 -5.49 -13.44 0.01
CA LEU A 133 -6.04 -13.61 -1.35
C LEU A 133 -7.03 -14.78 -1.44
N LEU A 134 -6.86 -15.79 -0.59
CA LEU A 134 -7.74 -16.95 -0.44
C LEU A 134 -8.74 -16.69 0.70
N ARG A 135 -9.86 -16.02 0.42
CA ARG A 135 -10.78 -15.52 1.48
C ARG A 135 -11.78 -16.54 2.03
N TYR A 136 -12.23 -17.52 1.25
CA TYR A 136 -13.34 -18.42 1.62
C TYR A 136 -12.94 -19.89 1.42
N VAL A 137 -11.95 -20.34 2.20
CA VAL A 137 -11.44 -21.72 2.11
C VAL A 137 -11.80 -22.52 3.35
N GLU A 138 -11.62 -21.93 4.53
CA GLU A 138 -11.85 -22.63 5.80
C GLU A 138 -13.27 -22.42 6.34
N PRO A 139 -13.79 -23.33 7.19
CA PRO A 139 -15.07 -23.13 7.88
C PRO A 139 -15.17 -21.79 8.63
N TRP A 140 -14.05 -21.33 9.21
CA TRP A 140 -13.97 -20.04 9.90
C TRP A 140 -14.19 -18.85 8.96
N ASP A 141 -13.81 -18.97 7.69
CA ASP A 141 -14.02 -17.94 6.70
C ASP A 141 -15.50 -17.74 6.36
N TYR A 142 -16.29 -18.82 6.38
CA TYR A 142 -17.74 -18.75 6.15
C TYR A 142 -18.47 -18.06 7.32
N PHE A 143 -17.93 -18.18 8.54
CA PHE A 143 -18.42 -17.38 9.67
C PHE A 143 -18.15 -15.88 9.45
N ILE A 144 -16.94 -15.52 9.01
CA ILE A 144 -16.60 -14.13 8.66
C ILE A 144 -17.51 -13.61 7.56
N LEU A 145 -17.76 -14.40 6.50
CA LEU A 145 -18.69 -14.06 5.43
C LEU A 145 -20.10 -13.77 5.97
N SER A 146 -20.57 -14.58 6.93
CA SER A 146 -21.86 -14.36 7.58
C SER A 146 -21.89 -13.02 8.31
N CYS A 147 -20.82 -12.65 9.02
CA CYS A 147 -20.68 -11.32 9.64
C CYS A 147 -20.65 -10.19 8.62
N GLU A 148 -19.99 -10.37 7.47
CA GLU A 148 -19.98 -9.39 6.36
C GLU A 148 -21.40 -9.15 5.82
N VAL A 149 -22.19 -10.22 5.61
CA VAL A 149 -23.58 -10.12 5.17
C VAL A 149 -24.45 -9.41 6.21
N ILE A 150 -24.28 -9.74 7.50
CA ILE A 150 -24.99 -9.06 8.59
C ILE A 150 -24.66 -7.56 8.61
N LEU A 151 -23.39 -7.19 8.43
CA LEU A 151 -22.97 -5.79 8.36
C LEU A 151 -23.64 -5.04 7.20
N ILE A 152 -23.77 -5.66 6.03
CA ILE A 152 -24.47 -5.09 4.88
C ILE A 152 -25.96 -4.88 5.22
N CYS A 153 -26.63 -5.90 5.76
CA CYS A 153 -28.04 -5.78 6.16
C CYS A 153 -28.25 -4.69 7.22
N TYR A 154 -27.37 -4.62 8.22
CA TYR A 154 -27.39 -3.59 9.26
C TYR A 154 -27.22 -2.19 8.65
N THR A 155 -26.26 -2.02 7.75
CA THR A 155 -26.00 -0.75 7.07
C THR A 155 -27.22 -0.27 6.28
N LEU A 156 -27.88 -1.18 5.54
CA LEU A 156 -29.11 -0.86 4.79
C LEU A 156 -30.26 -0.45 5.72
N TYR A 157 -30.47 -1.20 6.81
CA TYR A 157 -31.51 -0.89 7.80
C TYR A 157 -31.31 0.52 8.39
N TYR A 158 -30.11 0.83 8.89
CA TYR A 158 -29.83 2.16 9.47
C TYR A 158 -29.85 3.28 8.44
N THR A 159 -29.54 2.98 7.17
CA THR A 159 -29.67 3.97 6.09
C THR A 159 -31.13 4.40 5.92
N VAL A 160 -32.06 3.45 5.93
CA VAL A 160 -33.50 3.76 5.84
C VAL A 160 -33.96 4.54 7.07
N GLU A 161 -33.58 4.09 8.27
CA GLU A 161 -33.94 4.76 9.53
C GLU A 161 -33.45 6.22 9.58
N GLU A 162 -32.16 6.45 9.30
CA GLU A 162 -31.58 7.80 9.31
C GLU A 162 -32.14 8.69 8.20
N SER A 163 -32.39 8.14 7.00
CA SER A 163 -32.99 8.92 5.91
C SER A 163 -34.39 9.43 6.26
N LEU A 164 -35.21 8.62 6.94
CA LEU A 164 -36.52 9.00 7.44
C LEU A 164 -36.41 10.06 8.54
N GLN A 165 -35.43 9.94 9.43
CA GLN A 165 -35.19 10.91 10.50
C GLN A 165 -34.74 12.27 9.95
N ILE A 166 -33.84 12.28 8.96
CA ILE A 166 -33.40 13.48 8.25
C ILE A 166 -34.60 14.16 7.56
N TYR A 167 -35.47 13.38 6.90
CA TYR A 167 -36.67 13.91 6.25
C TYR A 167 -37.63 14.58 7.24
N ARG A 168 -37.81 14.00 8.44
CA ARG A 168 -38.72 14.55 9.46
C ARG A 168 -38.15 15.77 10.20
N GLN A 169 -36.85 15.77 10.52
CA GLN A 169 -36.22 16.81 11.34
C GLN A 169 -35.57 17.95 10.53
N GLY A 170 -35.31 17.74 9.24
CA GLY A 170 -34.74 18.74 8.34
C GLY A 170 -33.44 19.34 8.87
N ARG A 171 -33.38 20.67 8.98
CA ARG A 171 -32.17 21.39 9.43
C ARG A 171 -31.83 21.19 10.92
N LEU A 172 -32.82 20.86 11.76
CA LEU A 172 -32.59 20.60 13.18
C LEU A 172 -31.73 19.35 13.40
N TYR A 173 -31.78 18.40 12.45
CA TYR A 173 -30.97 17.19 12.47
C TYR A 173 -29.47 17.51 12.48
N LEU A 174 -29.03 18.46 11.62
CA LEU A 174 -27.64 18.87 11.49
C LEU A 174 -27.13 19.70 12.68
N SER A 175 -28.02 20.15 13.57
CA SER A 175 -27.60 20.85 14.78
C SER A 175 -27.09 19.90 15.86
N ASN A 176 -27.47 18.62 15.82
CA ASN A 176 -27.06 17.64 16.82
C ASN A 176 -25.77 16.91 16.39
N LYS A 177 -24.70 17.08 17.19
CA LYS A 177 -23.39 16.44 16.95
C LYS A 177 -23.48 14.91 16.85
N TRP A 178 -24.39 14.28 17.60
CA TRP A 178 -24.56 12.82 17.59
C TRP A 178 -25.18 12.32 16.30
N ASN A 179 -26.13 13.07 15.74
CA ASN A 179 -26.76 12.72 14.47
C ASN A 179 -25.75 12.82 13.32
N ILE A 180 -24.85 13.81 13.35
CA ILE A 180 -23.73 13.89 12.39
C ILE A 180 -22.82 12.66 12.50
N LEU A 181 -22.49 12.24 13.73
CA LEU A 181 -21.69 11.02 13.95
C LEU A 181 -22.39 9.77 13.39
N ASP A 182 -23.71 9.67 13.57
CA ASP A 182 -24.52 8.55 13.04
C ASP A 182 -24.44 8.48 11.49
N VAL A 183 -24.54 9.62 10.80
CA VAL A 183 -24.33 9.71 9.34
C VAL A 183 -22.91 9.34 8.93
N LEU A 184 -21.89 9.83 9.64
CA LEU A 184 -20.48 9.52 9.34
C LEU A 184 -20.19 8.02 9.47
N ILE A 185 -20.78 7.35 10.46
CA ILE A 185 -20.65 5.89 10.61
C ILE A 185 -21.28 5.16 9.42
N ILE A 186 -22.47 5.56 8.97
CA ILE A 186 -23.12 4.93 7.81
C ILE A 186 -22.27 5.12 6.55
N ILE A 187 -21.75 6.32 6.31
CA ILE A 187 -20.83 6.59 5.20
C ILE A 187 -19.58 5.69 5.32
N GLY A 188 -18.99 5.61 6.51
CA GLY A 188 -17.85 4.74 6.79
C GLY A 188 -18.14 3.26 6.51
N CYS A 189 -19.33 2.76 6.85
CA CYS A 189 -19.77 1.40 6.52
C CYS A 189 -19.81 1.18 5.01
N TYR A 190 -20.42 2.08 4.24
CA TYR A 190 -20.45 1.95 2.77
C TYR A 190 -19.05 1.96 2.16
N VAL A 191 -18.16 2.86 2.61
CA VAL A 191 -16.77 2.93 2.14
C VAL A 191 -16.05 1.60 2.43
N ALA A 192 -16.17 1.06 3.64
CA ALA A 192 -15.57 -0.22 4.01
C ALA A 192 -16.13 -1.39 3.18
N ILE A 193 -17.45 -1.43 2.95
CA ILE A 193 -18.08 -2.45 2.09
C ILE A 193 -17.56 -2.36 0.65
N ILE A 194 -17.47 -1.15 0.08
CA ILE A 194 -16.98 -0.93 -1.28
C ILE A 194 -15.53 -1.41 -1.41
N PHE A 195 -14.63 -0.98 -0.52
CA PHE A 195 -13.24 -1.44 -0.56
C PHE A 195 -13.11 -2.95 -0.33
N GLY A 196 -13.95 -3.52 0.54
CA GLY A 196 -14.00 -4.96 0.78
C GLY A 196 -14.39 -5.75 -0.48
N LEU A 197 -15.38 -5.27 -1.24
CA LEU A 197 -15.79 -5.84 -2.53
C LEU A 197 -14.70 -5.71 -3.59
N ILE A 198 -14.09 -4.52 -3.71
CA ILE A 198 -12.97 -4.28 -4.65
C ILE A 198 -11.83 -5.25 -4.36
N LEU A 199 -11.45 -5.42 -3.09
CA LEU A 199 -10.40 -6.35 -2.66
C LEU A 199 -10.73 -7.79 -3.04
N THR A 200 -11.98 -8.25 -2.84
CA THR A 200 -12.41 -9.61 -3.22
C THR A 200 -12.36 -9.82 -4.73
N ILE A 201 -12.86 -8.87 -5.52
CA ILE A 201 -12.89 -8.97 -6.98
C ILE A 201 -11.46 -8.96 -7.54
N LYS A 202 -10.66 -7.96 -7.17
CA LYS A 202 -9.28 -7.82 -7.63
C LYS A 202 -8.40 -8.98 -7.17
N GLY A 203 -8.53 -9.43 -5.93
CA GLY A 203 -7.78 -10.57 -5.41
C GLY A 203 -8.08 -11.87 -6.17
N ARG A 204 -9.35 -12.14 -6.51
CA ARG A 204 -9.74 -13.30 -7.32
C ARG A 204 -9.14 -13.22 -8.72
N ASP A 205 -9.25 -12.07 -9.37
CA ASP A 205 -8.73 -11.85 -10.72
C ASP A 205 -7.20 -11.96 -10.75
N PHE A 206 -6.53 -11.39 -9.75
CA PHE A 206 -5.09 -11.46 -9.58
C PHE A 206 -4.61 -12.90 -9.44
N LEU A 207 -5.22 -13.68 -8.56
CA LEU A 207 -4.90 -15.11 -8.41
C LEU A 207 -5.13 -15.85 -9.73
N LYS A 208 -6.25 -15.61 -10.43
CA LYS A 208 -6.56 -16.31 -11.69
C LYS A 208 -5.53 -16.02 -12.79
N ARG A 209 -5.04 -14.79 -12.89
CA ARG A 209 -4.02 -14.39 -13.89
C ARG A 209 -2.64 -14.93 -13.53
N ASN A 210 -2.27 -14.85 -12.25
CA ASN A 210 -0.91 -15.10 -11.79
C ASN A 210 -0.68 -16.51 -11.21
N MET A 211 -1.71 -17.36 -11.13
CA MET A 211 -1.59 -18.72 -10.56
C MET A 211 -0.46 -19.54 -11.18
N ARG A 212 -0.20 -19.36 -12.48
CA ARG A 212 0.86 -20.06 -13.21
C ARG A 212 2.24 -19.44 -12.97
N SER A 213 2.32 -18.13 -12.75
CA SER A 213 3.59 -17.41 -12.55
C SER A 213 4.06 -17.41 -11.10
N ILE A 214 3.15 -17.53 -10.12
CA ILE A 214 3.48 -17.56 -8.68
C ILE A 214 4.44 -18.71 -8.32
N HIS A 215 4.41 -19.82 -9.08
CA HIS A 215 5.32 -20.96 -8.88
C HIS A 215 6.61 -20.88 -9.71
N THR A 216 6.76 -19.85 -10.54
CA THR A 216 7.94 -19.64 -11.39
C THR A 216 8.79 -18.51 -10.86
N SER A 217 10.06 -18.43 -11.27
CA SER A 217 10.97 -17.31 -10.94
C SER A 217 10.62 -16.00 -11.67
N ILE A 218 9.37 -15.80 -12.07
CA ILE A 218 8.91 -14.59 -12.74
C ILE A 218 8.31 -13.66 -11.68
N HIS A 219 8.79 -12.42 -11.65
CA HIS A 219 8.26 -11.40 -10.77
C HIS A 219 6.76 -11.16 -11.04
N VAL A 220 5.96 -11.15 -9.97
CA VAL A 220 4.54 -10.84 -10.00
C VAL A 220 4.33 -9.52 -9.25
N PRO A 221 3.76 -8.48 -9.89
CA PRO A 221 3.58 -7.18 -9.23
C PRO A 221 2.47 -7.25 -8.19
N PHE A 222 2.80 -7.10 -6.90
CA PHE A 222 1.83 -7.09 -5.80
C PHE A 222 1.40 -5.68 -5.37
N ASP A 223 2.00 -4.63 -5.92
CA ASP A 223 1.82 -3.24 -5.48
C ASP A 223 0.37 -2.76 -5.52
N GLU A 224 -0.37 -3.13 -6.59
CA GLU A 224 -1.80 -2.77 -6.68
C GLU A 224 -2.60 -3.45 -5.55
N MET A 225 -2.30 -4.71 -5.24
CA MET A 225 -3.00 -5.49 -4.22
C MET A 225 -2.70 -4.97 -2.82
N THR A 226 -1.44 -4.63 -2.52
CA THR A 226 -1.04 -4.08 -1.23
C THR A 226 -1.65 -2.69 -0.99
N ASN A 227 -1.75 -1.86 -2.03
CA ASN A 227 -2.42 -0.56 -1.93
C ASN A 227 -3.92 -0.73 -1.64
N VAL A 228 -4.62 -1.58 -2.40
CA VAL A 228 -6.06 -1.84 -2.18
C VAL A 228 -6.32 -2.40 -0.79
N GLN A 229 -5.47 -3.31 -0.30
CA GLN A 229 -5.53 -3.83 1.07
C GLN A 229 -5.35 -2.71 2.09
N THR A 230 -4.36 -1.85 1.91
CA THR A 230 -4.09 -0.72 2.82
C THR A 230 -5.29 0.21 2.92
N GLN A 231 -5.92 0.56 1.77
CA GLN A 231 -7.14 1.39 1.77
C GLN A 231 -8.29 0.71 2.50
N PHE A 232 -8.46 -0.61 2.33
CA PHE A 232 -9.47 -1.37 3.06
C PHE A 232 -9.22 -1.35 4.58
N ASP A 233 -7.98 -1.57 5.02
CA ASP A 233 -7.62 -1.57 6.44
C ASP A 233 -7.78 -0.19 7.09
N VAL A 234 -7.36 0.88 6.39
CA VAL A 234 -7.59 2.26 6.83
C VAL A 234 -9.08 2.57 6.96
N SER A 235 -9.90 2.18 5.99
CA SER A 235 -11.35 2.41 6.04
C SER A 235 -12.01 1.74 7.25
N ARG A 236 -11.59 0.51 7.58
CA ARG A 236 -12.07 -0.23 8.75
C ARG A 236 -11.59 0.38 10.06
N ALA A 237 -10.34 0.82 10.13
CA ALA A 237 -9.80 1.46 11.32
C ALA A 237 -10.56 2.75 11.65
N VAL A 238 -10.84 3.59 10.64
CA VAL A 238 -11.65 4.80 10.80
C VAL A 238 -13.07 4.47 11.25
N LEU A 239 -13.71 3.47 10.63
CA LEU A 239 -15.06 3.03 11.02
C LEU A 239 -15.11 2.57 12.47
N ILE A 240 -14.17 1.72 12.89
CA ILE A 240 -14.08 1.22 14.27
C ILE A 240 -13.91 2.38 15.25
N PHE A 241 -13.06 3.36 14.92
CA PHE A 241 -12.86 4.55 15.73
C PHE A 241 -14.17 5.36 15.91
N LEU A 242 -14.91 5.60 14.82
CA LEU A 242 -16.19 6.32 14.88
C LEU A 242 -17.25 5.56 15.69
N VAL A 243 -17.31 4.22 15.55
CA VAL A 243 -18.21 3.37 16.33
C VAL A 243 -17.86 3.43 17.83
N TRP A 244 -16.57 3.39 18.17
CA TRP A 244 -16.12 3.56 19.56
C TRP A 244 -16.51 4.92 20.12
N MET A 245 -16.42 6.00 19.32
CA MET A 245 -16.90 7.32 19.75
C MET A 245 -18.40 7.33 20.05
N LYS A 246 -19.22 6.59 19.28
CA LYS A 246 -20.67 6.52 19.49
C LYS A 246 -21.03 5.91 20.85
N ILE A 247 -20.18 5.06 21.43
CA ILE A 247 -20.41 4.47 22.77
C ILE A 247 -20.49 5.56 23.85
N PHE A 248 -19.77 6.69 23.71
CA PHE A 248 -19.85 7.79 24.67
C PHE A 248 -21.25 8.41 24.78
N LYS A 249 -22.06 8.37 23.71
CA LYS A 249 -23.48 8.80 23.73
C LYS A 249 -24.31 8.01 24.75
N PHE A 250 -23.99 6.73 24.93
CA PHE A 250 -24.70 5.85 25.86
C PHE A 250 -24.09 5.90 27.27
N SER A 251 -22.79 6.21 27.38
CA SER A 251 -22.13 6.40 28.67
C SER A 251 -22.69 7.58 29.47
N THR A 252 -23.20 8.61 28.78
CA THR A 252 -23.91 9.74 29.43
C THR A 252 -25.25 9.34 30.08
N LEU A 253 -25.71 8.10 29.93
CA LEU A 253 -26.82 7.58 30.75
C LEU A 253 -26.42 7.47 32.24
N ASN A 254 -25.13 7.32 32.54
CA ASN A 254 -24.63 7.41 33.90
C ASN A 254 -24.44 8.88 34.31
N ARG A 255 -25.10 9.28 35.39
CA ARG A 255 -25.10 10.66 35.91
C ARG A 255 -23.69 11.20 36.19
N SER A 256 -22.78 10.37 36.69
CA SER A 256 -21.39 10.78 36.98
C SER A 256 -20.62 11.10 35.71
N VAL A 257 -20.80 10.29 34.65
CA VAL A 257 -20.13 10.51 33.36
C VAL A 257 -20.74 11.69 32.61
N ALA A 258 -22.06 11.87 32.70
CA ALA A 258 -22.75 13.01 32.10
C ALA A 258 -22.23 14.35 32.61
N LEU A 259 -21.96 14.47 33.92
CA LEU A 259 -21.40 15.68 34.53
C LEU A 259 -19.99 15.99 34.00
N ILE A 260 -19.14 14.97 33.85
CA ILE A 260 -17.78 15.12 33.32
C ILE A 260 -17.82 15.55 31.85
N MET A 261 -18.66 14.91 31.03
CA MET A 261 -18.80 15.24 29.61
C MET A 261 -19.38 16.65 29.41
N ALA A 262 -20.32 17.07 30.25
CA ALA A 262 -20.88 18.43 30.22
C ALA A 262 -19.81 19.49 30.54
N ALA A 263 -18.92 19.23 31.50
CA ALA A 263 -17.81 20.11 31.83
C ALA A 263 -16.78 20.23 30.68
N TYR A 264 -16.52 19.13 29.96
CA TYR A 264 -15.58 19.12 28.82
C TYR A 264 -16.16 19.72 27.53
N SER A 265 -17.48 19.70 27.36
CA SER A 265 -18.17 20.24 26.18
C SER A 265 -18.40 21.76 26.20
N ARG A 266 -18.03 22.42 27.31
CA ARG A 266 -18.25 23.85 27.58
C ARG A 266 -17.02 24.65 27.18
#